data_AF-A0A815PTF6-F1
#
_entry.id   AF-A0A815PTF6-F1
#
_cell.length_a   1.000
_cell.length_b   1.000
_cell.length_c   1.000
_cell.angle_alpha   90.00
_cell.angle_beta   90.00
_cell.angle_gamma   90.00
#
_symmetry.space_group_name_H-M   'P 1'
#
loop_
_entity.id
_entity.type
_entity.pdbx_description
1 polymer ?
#
loop_
_entity_poly.entity_id
_entity_poly.type
_entity_poly.pdbx_seq_one_letter_code
_entity_poly.pdbx_strand_id
1 'polypeptide(L)'
;MQNESTTSKQNVKDNLDFNLIIHMNSLISLLKQFLCPGCNKYWDGLTTVKERNGLYMQLEFMCYNCGFLTRLYSSPKMQNGRRHEINVRLGIGGTLCGLGHSGVMKLLGALNLPPPIQEHKYRKVQEFILNYVEKAQEQSMIDAAQDAISEAGGVEELTVSGDGAWLTRGFSSLHGIAAICSTTVSPKVIDTNWCSKKCSKCQGAERTSGAMEKEMIYEMFCRSLPKYDIKYISYIGDGDAKVHKYLTTNPPYPGVIIKKLEDTNHFAKRMLTRIKKIKQENKNEVLSDGKKIAGKGRLTDADAIKFKIYFAKAIRESKTDLDKLYEKSWTIFKHHYSTDKEPMHDWCDPQWCKYLQAKLNGQQFNHNSKPAIPRACLDLIKPVFHELCSKTGLARVHRFCSSTILRTALGLSTIIYNDGYDSLDKLFTSFFSSIGYYSAECFGRLHTMRKSFTSKIKKRRKKRTTTTTATNTSSSESDDEMSFIPNDKNFTDLTQDLIALELSEEDADMDYEPGRDD
;
A
#
# COMPACT_ATOMS: atom_id res chain seq x y z
N MET A 1 21.50 22.98 -51.62
CA MET A 1 20.33 22.53 -50.84
C MET A 1 20.36 21.01 -50.75
N GLN A 2 20.71 20.43 -49.59
CA GLN A 2 20.56 19.00 -49.27
C GLN A 2 21.01 18.79 -47.80
N ASN A 3 20.08 18.77 -46.83
CA ASN A 3 20.32 18.23 -45.46
C ASN A 3 19.05 18.14 -44.57
N GLU A 4 17.92 17.66 -45.09
CA GLU A 4 16.65 17.54 -44.31
C GLU A 4 16.00 16.14 -44.35
N SER A 5 16.64 15.13 -44.93
CA SER A 5 16.02 13.82 -45.21
C SER A 5 16.36 12.68 -44.22
N THR A 6 17.19 12.94 -43.22
CA THR A 6 17.65 11.97 -42.21
C THR A 6 16.83 12.00 -40.92
N THR A 7 16.55 13.19 -40.37
CA THR A 7 15.94 13.35 -39.03
C THR A 7 14.53 12.76 -38.93
N SER A 8 13.72 12.88 -39.99
CA SER A 8 12.34 12.37 -40.01
C SER A 8 12.25 10.84 -40.05
N LYS A 9 13.21 10.17 -40.70
CA LYS A 9 13.24 8.70 -40.82
C LYS A 9 13.64 7.99 -39.51
N GLN A 10 14.32 8.69 -38.61
CA GLN A 10 14.63 8.18 -37.27
C GLN A 10 13.34 8.10 -36.43
N ASN A 11 12.64 9.23 -36.24
CA ASN A 11 11.42 9.31 -35.43
C ASN A 11 10.28 8.37 -35.89
N VAL A 12 10.19 8.05 -37.19
CA VAL A 12 9.17 7.12 -37.70
C VAL A 12 9.47 5.66 -37.36
N LYS A 13 10.74 5.27 -37.18
CA LYS A 13 11.08 3.90 -36.74
C LYS A 13 10.66 3.65 -35.30
N ASP A 14 10.97 4.58 -34.40
CA ASP A 14 10.78 4.39 -32.96
C ASP A 14 9.29 4.30 -32.59
N ASN A 15 8.41 4.96 -33.36
CA ASN A 15 6.95 4.86 -33.22
C ASN A 15 6.34 3.53 -33.68
N LEU A 16 7.09 2.67 -34.37
CA LEU A 16 6.62 1.36 -34.86
C LEU A 16 7.21 0.16 -34.08
N ASP A 17 8.03 0.41 -33.05
CA ASP A 17 8.55 -0.63 -32.14
C ASP A 17 7.50 -1.00 -31.07
N PHE A 18 6.49 -1.76 -31.48
CA PHE A 18 5.46 -2.32 -30.59
C PHE A 18 4.91 -3.67 -31.08
N ASN A 19 4.25 -4.40 -30.18
CA ASN A 19 3.63 -5.69 -30.50
C ASN A 19 2.14 -5.47 -30.79
N LEU A 20 1.68 -5.81 -32.00
CA LEU A 20 0.28 -5.70 -32.43
C LEU A 20 -0.37 -7.09 -32.55
N ILE A 21 -1.59 -7.23 -32.03
CA ILE A 21 -2.41 -8.42 -32.26
C ILE A 21 -3.14 -8.25 -33.59
N ILE A 22 -2.89 -9.16 -34.55
CA ILE A 22 -3.49 -9.14 -35.89
C ILE A 22 -4.23 -10.47 -36.11
N HIS A 23 -5.48 -10.40 -36.54
CA HIS A 23 -6.24 -11.59 -36.91
C HIS A 23 -5.73 -12.19 -38.23
N MET A 24 -5.48 -13.50 -38.25
CA MET A 24 -4.79 -14.17 -39.37
C MET A 24 -5.50 -14.00 -40.72
N ASN A 25 -6.83 -14.08 -40.78
CA ASN A 25 -7.56 -13.89 -42.03
C ASN A 25 -7.43 -12.44 -42.54
N SER A 26 -7.29 -11.46 -41.65
CA SER A 26 -7.09 -10.06 -42.04
C SER A 26 -5.70 -9.83 -42.61
N LEU A 27 -4.67 -10.49 -42.06
CA LEU A 27 -3.31 -10.51 -42.63
C LEU A 27 -3.27 -11.18 -44.01
N ILE A 28 -3.99 -12.30 -44.18
CA ILE A 28 -4.08 -13.02 -45.47
C ILE A 28 -4.83 -12.17 -46.50
N SER A 29 -5.96 -11.56 -46.14
CA SER A 29 -6.71 -10.64 -47.03
C SER A 29 -5.92 -9.37 -47.38
N LEU A 30 -5.01 -8.92 -46.51
CA LEU A 30 -4.06 -7.86 -46.83
C LEU A 30 -3.02 -8.33 -47.85
N LEU A 31 -2.40 -9.50 -47.63
CA LEU A 31 -1.40 -10.07 -48.55
C LEU A 31 -1.94 -10.27 -49.97
N LYS A 32 -3.21 -10.68 -50.11
CA LYS A 32 -3.88 -10.85 -51.42
C LYS A 32 -3.97 -9.58 -52.27
N GLN A 33 -3.76 -8.40 -51.69
CA GLN A 33 -3.76 -7.12 -52.42
C GLN A 33 -2.37 -6.77 -53.00
N PHE A 34 -1.32 -7.50 -52.64
CA PHE A 34 0.05 -7.25 -53.12
C PHE A 34 0.48 -8.23 -54.21
N LEU A 35 1.44 -7.80 -55.03
CA LEU A 35 2.07 -8.67 -56.04
C LEU A 35 3.12 -9.58 -55.38
N CYS A 36 3.17 -10.84 -55.80
CA CYS A 36 4.16 -11.81 -55.38
C CYS A 36 5.55 -11.46 -55.96
N PRO A 37 6.59 -11.28 -55.12
CA PRO A 37 7.94 -10.93 -55.60
C PRO A 37 8.56 -11.90 -56.60
N GLY A 38 8.14 -13.18 -56.60
CA GLY A 38 8.69 -14.20 -57.51
C GLY A 38 8.04 -14.26 -58.90
N CYS A 39 6.83 -13.74 -59.10
CA CYS A 39 6.12 -13.85 -60.38
C CYS A 39 5.31 -12.62 -60.80
N ASN A 40 5.31 -11.56 -59.99
CA ASN A 40 4.63 -10.28 -60.23
C ASN A 40 3.12 -10.35 -60.51
N LYS A 41 2.46 -11.49 -60.21
CA LYS A 41 1.00 -11.64 -60.14
C LYS A 41 0.53 -11.33 -58.71
N TYR A 42 -0.73 -10.98 -58.51
CA TYR A 42 -1.33 -10.90 -57.16
C TYR A 42 -1.06 -12.17 -56.36
N TRP A 43 -0.73 -12.00 -55.08
CA TRP A 43 -0.42 -13.13 -54.21
C TRP A 43 -1.69 -13.94 -53.92
N ASP A 44 -1.69 -15.18 -54.39
CA ASP A 44 -2.53 -16.24 -53.86
C ASP A 44 -1.63 -17.42 -53.49
N GLY A 45 -1.95 -18.09 -52.38
CA GLY A 45 -0.96 -18.92 -51.71
C GLY A 45 -1.41 -19.53 -50.38
N LEU A 46 -0.57 -20.41 -49.87
CA LEU A 46 -0.72 -21.05 -48.58
C LEU A 46 0.01 -20.25 -47.49
N THR A 47 -0.60 -20.15 -46.31
CA THR A 47 0.07 -19.69 -45.08
C THR A 47 0.21 -20.87 -44.12
N THR A 48 1.41 -21.12 -43.61
CA THR A 48 1.69 -22.17 -42.62
C THR A 48 2.41 -21.61 -41.39
N VAL A 49 2.27 -22.29 -40.25
CA VAL A 49 3.05 -22.00 -39.03
C VAL A 49 4.23 -22.96 -39.01
N LYS A 50 5.45 -22.45 -39.27
CA LYS A 50 6.68 -23.25 -39.30
C LYS A 50 7.19 -23.59 -37.89
N GLU A 51 7.17 -22.60 -37.01
CA GLU A 51 7.58 -22.73 -35.61
C GLU A 51 6.60 -21.97 -34.73
N ARG A 52 6.29 -22.51 -33.55
CA ARG A 52 5.57 -21.80 -32.49
C ARG A 52 6.25 -21.96 -31.13
N ASN A 53 6.52 -20.84 -30.47
CA ASN A 53 7.09 -20.79 -29.12
C ASN A 53 6.22 -19.88 -28.25
N GLY A 54 5.16 -20.41 -27.66
CA GLY A 54 4.17 -19.60 -26.94
C GLY A 54 3.45 -18.65 -27.90
N LEU A 55 3.63 -17.34 -27.67
CA LEU A 55 3.12 -16.27 -28.54
C LEU A 55 4.03 -15.94 -29.74
N TYR A 56 5.30 -16.38 -29.73
CA TYR A 56 6.12 -16.28 -30.94
C TYR A 56 5.66 -17.30 -31.98
N MET A 57 5.54 -16.86 -33.22
CA MET A 57 5.29 -17.66 -34.41
C MET A 57 6.27 -17.28 -35.51
N GLN A 58 6.79 -18.30 -36.20
CA GLN A 58 7.35 -18.14 -37.53
C GLN A 58 6.30 -18.58 -38.55
N LEU A 59 5.81 -17.64 -39.35
CA LEU A 59 4.88 -17.90 -40.45
C LEU A 59 5.65 -18.06 -41.75
N GLU A 60 5.19 -18.97 -42.60
CA GLU A 60 5.69 -19.19 -43.96
C GLU A 60 4.54 -18.98 -44.96
N PHE A 61 4.78 -18.11 -45.96
CA PHE A 61 3.81 -17.75 -47.00
C PHE A 61 4.35 -18.20 -48.36
N MET A 62 3.68 -19.16 -48.99
CA MET A 62 4.09 -19.77 -50.26
C MET A 62 3.07 -19.42 -51.36
N CYS A 63 3.51 -18.81 -52.45
CA CYS A 63 2.63 -18.43 -53.56
C CYS A 63 2.40 -19.58 -54.55
N TYR A 64 1.16 -19.99 -54.77
CA TYR A 64 0.80 -21.10 -55.66
C TYR A 64 1.26 -20.88 -57.12
N ASN A 65 1.32 -19.61 -57.56
CA ASN A 65 1.69 -19.25 -58.94
C ASN A 65 3.18 -19.49 -59.30
N CYS A 66 4.06 -19.74 -58.32
CA CYS A 66 5.51 -19.86 -58.57
C CYS A 66 6.35 -20.55 -57.47
N GLY A 67 5.75 -20.97 -56.36
CA GLY A 67 6.47 -21.54 -55.22
C GLY A 67 7.28 -20.54 -54.37
N PHE A 68 7.27 -19.23 -54.71
CA PHE A 68 7.99 -18.21 -53.94
C PHE A 68 7.55 -18.21 -52.47
N LEU A 69 8.54 -18.29 -51.58
CA LEU A 69 8.37 -18.49 -50.14
C LEU A 69 8.96 -17.31 -49.36
N THR A 70 8.11 -16.61 -48.61
CA THR A 70 8.53 -15.56 -47.65
C THR A 70 8.17 -15.93 -46.21
N ARG A 71 8.77 -15.23 -45.24
CA ARG A 71 8.71 -15.55 -43.80
C ARG A 71 8.41 -14.31 -42.96
N LEU A 72 7.53 -14.46 -41.98
CA LEU A 72 7.29 -13.46 -40.92
C LEU A 72 7.66 -14.06 -39.57
N TYR A 73 8.32 -13.27 -38.73
CA TYR A 73 8.71 -13.64 -37.37
C TYR A 73 7.96 -12.70 -36.42
N SER A 74 7.03 -13.21 -35.60
CA SER A 74 6.10 -12.35 -34.85
C SER A 74 6.72 -11.61 -33.64
N SER A 75 7.96 -11.92 -33.27
CA SER A 75 8.68 -11.25 -32.19
C SER A 75 10.19 -11.52 -32.29
N PRO A 76 11.06 -10.54 -31.99
CA PRO A 76 12.50 -10.73 -31.95
C PRO A 76 12.95 -11.70 -30.83
N LYS A 77 14.24 -12.06 -30.85
CA LYS A 77 14.90 -12.74 -29.75
C LYS A 77 15.56 -11.71 -28.84
N MET A 78 15.57 -11.98 -27.54
CA MET A 78 16.29 -11.17 -26.55
C MET A 78 17.77 -11.05 -26.94
N GLN A 79 18.36 -9.84 -26.84
CA GLN A 79 19.78 -9.62 -27.15
C GLN A 79 20.69 -10.65 -26.46
N ASN A 80 20.43 -10.92 -25.19
CA ASN A 80 21.23 -11.81 -24.34
C ASN A 80 20.66 -13.25 -24.22
N GLY A 81 19.97 -13.78 -25.24
CA GLY A 81 19.73 -15.23 -25.30
C GLY A 81 18.63 -15.74 -26.22
N ARG A 82 18.42 -17.07 -26.18
CA ARG A 82 17.48 -17.81 -27.06
C ARG A 82 15.98 -17.61 -26.72
N ARG A 83 15.62 -16.65 -25.87
CA ARG A 83 14.22 -16.35 -25.50
C ARG A 83 13.62 -15.39 -26.52
N HIS A 84 12.35 -15.57 -26.88
CA HIS A 84 11.61 -14.57 -27.66
C HIS A 84 11.07 -13.47 -26.76
N GLU A 85 11.15 -12.23 -27.23
CA GLU A 85 10.86 -11.05 -26.41
C GLU A 85 9.41 -11.03 -25.91
N ILE A 86 8.45 -11.34 -26.78
CA ILE A 86 7.02 -11.41 -26.42
C ILE A 86 6.75 -12.36 -25.25
N ASN A 87 7.50 -13.45 -25.11
CA ASN A 87 7.33 -14.39 -23.99
C ASN A 87 7.93 -13.84 -22.68
N VAL A 88 8.93 -12.95 -22.75
CA VAL A 88 9.47 -12.25 -21.58
C VAL A 88 8.53 -11.11 -21.17
N ARG A 89 8.04 -10.31 -22.14
CA ARG A 89 7.00 -9.28 -21.92
C ARG A 89 5.72 -9.89 -21.32
N LEU A 90 5.28 -11.05 -21.81
CA LEU A 90 4.17 -11.82 -21.24
C LEU A 90 4.46 -12.28 -19.80
N GLY A 91 5.69 -12.72 -19.52
CA GLY A 91 6.10 -13.14 -18.17
C GLY A 91 6.05 -12.01 -17.14
N ILE A 92 6.60 -10.84 -17.46
CA ILE A 92 6.60 -9.68 -16.56
C ILE A 92 5.21 -9.04 -16.45
N GLY A 93 4.48 -8.93 -17.57
CA GLY A 93 3.09 -8.47 -17.58
C GLY A 93 2.16 -9.37 -16.76
N GLY A 94 2.33 -10.70 -16.88
CA GLY A 94 1.64 -11.68 -16.03
C GLY A 94 1.89 -11.41 -14.55
N THR A 95 3.16 -11.25 -14.13
CA THR A 95 3.51 -10.94 -12.73
C THR A 95 2.92 -9.59 -12.26
N LEU A 96 2.97 -8.54 -13.08
CA LEU A 96 2.37 -7.23 -12.77
C LEU A 96 0.85 -7.30 -12.58
N CYS A 97 0.17 -8.20 -13.30
CA CYS A 97 -1.27 -8.45 -13.16
C CYS A 97 -1.62 -9.54 -12.11
N GLY A 98 -0.66 -10.08 -11.36
CA GLY A 98 -0.87 -11.18 -10.42
C GLY A 98 -1.18 -12.54 -11.06
N LEU A 99 -0.98 -12.69 -12.37
CA LEU A 99 -1.31 -13.88 -13.15
C LEU A 99 -0.15 -14.88 -13.20
N GLY A 100 -0.33 -16.02 -12.53
CA GLY A 100 0.47 -17.23 -12.79
C GLY A 100 0.19 -17.83 -14.17
N HIS A 101 0.94 -18.88 -14.55
CA HIS A 101 0.86 -19.51 -15.88
C HIS A 101 -0.57 -19.91 -16.31
N SER A 102 -1.37 -20.47 -15.40
CA SER A 102 -2.79 -20.77 -15.66
C SER A 102 -3.65 -19.53 -15.88
N GLY A 103 -3.42 -18.44 -15.13
CA GLY A 103 -4.11 -17.16 -15.33
C GLY A 103 -3.78 -16.52 -16.67
N VAL A 104 -2.50 -16.56 -17.07
CA VAL A 104 -2.04 -16.14 -18.40
C VAL A 104 -2.64 -17.02 -19.50
N MET A 105 -2.74 -18.34 -19.29
CA MET A 105 -3.39 -19.25 -20.24
C MET A 105 -4.89 -18.95 -20.41
N LYS A 106 -5.61 -18.66 -19.33
CA LYS A 106 -7.02 -18.22 -19.37
C LYS A 106 -7.18 -16.89 -20.11
N LEU A 107 -6.32 -15.91 -19.84
CA LEU A 107 -6.32 -14.61 -20.53
C LEU A 107 -6.09 -14.77 -22.05
N LEU A 108 -5.08 -15.55 -22.45
CA LEU A 108 -4.78 -15.77 -23.85
C LEU A 108 -5.89 -16.58 -24.55
N GLY A 109 -6.48 -17.58 -23.89
CA GLY A 109 -7.63 -18.31 -24.41
C GLY A 109 -8.86 -17.43 -24.62
N ALA A 110 -9.17 -16.54 -23.68
CA ALA A 110 -10.28 -15.57 -23.80
C ALA A 110 -10.08 -14.56 -24.93
N LEU A 111 -8.84 -14.28 -25.32
CA LEU A 111 -8.47 -13.43 -26.46
C LEU A 111 -8.33 -14.21 -27.79
N ASN A 112 -8.61 -15.52 -27.81
CA ASN A 112 -8.36 -16.43 -28.94
C ASN A 112 -6.91 -16.39 -29.45
N LEU A 113 -5.94 -16.28 -28.52
CA LEU A 113 -4.51 -16.25 -28.80
C LEU A 113 -3.85 -17.61 -28.54
N PRO A 114 -2.70 -17.90 -29.17
CA PRO A 114 -1.97 -19.14 -28.90
C PRO A 114 -1.59 -19.30 -27.42
N PRO A 115 -1.67 -20.52 -26.85
CA PRO A 115 -1.36 -20.73 -25.44
C PRO A 115 0.12 -20.44 -25.15
N PRO A 116 0.45 -20.04 -23.91
CA PRO A 116 1.80 -19.65 -23.52
C PRO A 116 2.81 -20.81 -23.66
N ILE A 117 4.10 -20.49 -23.55
CA ILE A 117 5.17 -21.51 -23.47
C ILE A 117 4.89 -22.53 -22.36
N GLN A 118 5.42 -23.76 -22.50
CA GLN A 118 5.26 -24.82 -21.50
C GLN A 118 5.65 -24.32 -20.10
N GLU A 119 4.95 -24.76 -19.04
CA GLU A 119 5.10 -24.20 -17.69
C GLU A 119 6.55 -24.20 -17.19
N HIS A 120 7.30 -25.29 -17.43
CA HIS A 120 8.73 -25.36 -17.09
C HIS A 120 9.61 -24.32 -17.82
N LYS A 121 9.20 -23.86 -19.01
CA LYS A 121 9.87 -22.76 -19.73
C LYS A 121 9.37 -21.41 -19.23
N TYR A 122 8.10 -21.28 -18.86
CA TYR A 122 7.57 -20.08 -18.20
C TYR A 122 8.28 -19.84 -16.86
N ARG A 123 8.54 -20.88 -16.08
CA ARG A 123 9.35 -20.81 -14.85
C ARG A 123 10.79 -20.35 -15.15
N LYS A 124 11.43 -20.89 -16.19
CA LYS A 124 12.74 -20.42 -16.70
C LYS A 124 12.72 -19.02 -17.35
N VAL A 125 11.55 -18.41 -17.54
CA VAL A 125 11.39 -16.99 -17.88
C VAL A 125 11.21 -16.16 -16.61
N GLN A 126 10.40 -16.60 -15.65
CA GLN A 126 10.27 -15.97 -14.33
C GLN A 126 11.60 -15.91 -13.57
N GLU A 127 12.39 -16.99 -13.58
CA GLU A 127 13.76 -17.05 -13.02
C GLU A 127 14.72 -16.07 -13.71
N PHE A 128 14.56 -15.87 -15.03
CA PHE A 128 15.35 -14.90 -15.79
C PHE A 128 14.94 -13.46 -15.47
N ILE A 129 13.63 -13.19 -15.36
CA ILE A 129 13.09 -11.88 -14.98
C ILE A 129 13.54 -11.50 -13.56
N LEU A 130 13.51 -12.46 -12.62
CA LEU A 130 13.89 -12.25 -11.23
C LEU A 130 15.29 -11.64 -11.08
N ASN A 131 16.27 -12.14 -11.84
CA ASN A 131 17.66 -11.69 -11.77
C ASN A 131 17.87 -10.21 -12.14
N TYR A 132 16.94 -9.60 -12.87
CA TYR A 132 16.95 -8.16 -13.20
C TYR A 132 16.10 -7.37 -12.21
N VAL A 133 14.94 -7.92 -11.82
CA VAL A 133 14.04 -7.31 -10.84
C VAL A 133 14.72 -7.17 -9.47
N GLU A 134 15.47 -8.16 -9.00
CA GLU A 134 16.19 -8.07 -7.73
C GLU A 134 17.33 -7.05 -7.77
N LYS A 135 18.00 -6.87 -8.91
CA LYS A 135 19.00 -5.80 -9.09
C LYS A 135 18.37 -4.40 -9.09
N ALA A 136 17.25 -4.22 -9.78
CA ALA A 136 16.51 -2.95 -9.80
C ALA A 136 15.92 -2.63 -8.42
N GLN A 137 15.43 -3.64 -7.70
CA GLN A 137 14.98 -3.54 -6.32
C GLN A 137 16.13 -3.15 -5.39
N GLU A 138 17.27 -3.83 -5.49
CA GLU A 138 18.45 -3.56 -4.66
C GLU A 138 18.96 -2.13 -4.86
N GLN A 139 19.06 -1.65 -6.11
CA GLN A 139 19.43 -0.27 -6.38
C GLN A 139 18.39 0.72 -5.82
N SER A 140 17.09 0.53 -6.06
CA SER A 140 16.05 1.44 -5.53
C SER A 140 15.98 1.46 -3.99
N MET A 141 16.40 0.38 -3.31
CA MET A 141 16.54 0.35 -1.84
C MET A 141 17.82 1.05 -1.36
N ILE A 142 18.94 0.96 -2.09
CA ILE A 142 20.17 1.74 -1.84
C ILE A 142 19.90 3.24 -2.04
N ASP A 143 19.28 3.61 -3.17
CA ASP A 143 18.89 4.99 -3.47
C ASP A 143 17.95 5.54 -2.36
N ALA A 144 16.95 4.76 -1.95
CA ALA A 144 16.04 5.11 -0.86
C ALA A 144 16.71 5.25 0.52
N ALA A 145 17.76 4.45 0.78
CA ALA A 145 18.55 4.54 2.00
C ALA A 145 19.39 5.83 2.03
N GLN A 146 20.00 6.20 0.90
CA GLN A 146 20.76 7.44 0.74
C GLN A 146 19.85 8.69 0.80
N ASP A 147 18.67 8.64 0.18
CA ASP A 147 17.62 9.66 0.34
C ASP A 147 17.27 9.84 1.83
N ALA A 148 17.13 8.75 2.59
CA ALA A 148 16.74 8.79 3.98
C ALA A 148 17.82 9.35 4.93
N ILE A 149 19.10 9.02 4.70
CA ILE A 149 20.25 9.67 5.39
C ILE A 149 20.26 11.17 5.06
N SER A 150 20.01 11.54 3.81
CA SER A 150 20.00 12.93 3.35
C SER A 150 18.87 13.75 3.98
N GLU A 151 17.64 13.21 4.01
CA GLU A 151 16.51 13.81 4.75
C GLU A 151 16.75 13.87 6.27
N ALA A 152 17.57 12.97 6.83
CA ALA A 152 17.98 12.98 8.24
C ALA A 152 19.16 13.94 8.53
N GLY A 153 19.65 14.71 7.56
CA GLY A 153 20.75 15.67 7.74
C GLY A 153 22.14 15.04 7.77
N GLY A 154 22.32 13.87 7.14
CA GLY A 154 23.57 13.11 7.15
C GLY A 154 23.71 12.10 8.29
N VAL A 155 22.62 11.81 9.01
CA VAL A 155 22.63 10.89 10.16
C VAL A 155 22.28 9.46 9.74
N GLU A 156 23.22 8.55 9.93
CA GLU A 156 23.10 7.09 9.67
C GLU A 156 22.23 6.34 10.70
N GLU A 157 21.83 7.01 11.78
CA GLU A 157 20.97 6.45 12.82
C GLU A 157 19.49 6.80 12.56
N LEU A 158 18.79 5.94 11.83
CA LEU A 158 17.43 6.21 11.34
C LEU A 158 16.32 5.71 12.27
N THR A 159 15.18 6.41 12.19
CA THR A 159 13.87 5.90 12.63
C THR A 159 13.16 5.26 11.44
N VAL A 160 12.58 4.08 11.65
CA VAL A 160 11.97 3.28 10.58
C VAL A 160 10.59 2.76 10.96
N SER A 161 9.75 2.53 9.96
CA SER A 161 8.47 1.82 10.11
C SER A 161 8.58 0.45 9.45
N GLY A 162 8.23 -0.63 10.17
CA GLY A 162 8.16 -1.97 9.62
C GLY A 162 6.76 -2.57 9.74
N ASP A 163 6.37 -3.35 8.73
CA ASP A 163 5.08 -4.04 8.67
C ASP A 163 5.19 -5.33 7.83
N GLY A 164 4.31 -6.29 8.10
CA GLY A 164 4.17 -7.55 7.38
C GLY A 164 2.98 -7.54 6.41
N ALA A 165 3.02 -8.42 5.40
CA ALA A 165 1.86 -8.75 4.60
C ALA A 165 1.83 -10.24 4.25
N TRP A 166 0.63 -10.78 4.04
CA TRP A 166 0.37 -12.21 3.88
C TRP A 166 -0.43 -12.47 2.61
N LEU A 167 -0.13 -13.59 1.94
CA LEU A 167 -0.70 -13.93 0.63
C LEU A 167 -2.19 -14.34 0.67
N THR A 168 -2.74 -14.53 1.87
CA THR A 168 -4.16 -14.78 2.14
C THR A 168 -4.55 -14.05 3.43
N ARG A 169 -5.83 -13.67 3.58
CA ARG A 169 -6.36 -13.13 4.84
C ARG A 169 -6.30 -14.19 5.95
N GLY A 170 -6.18 -13.72 7.20
CA GLY A 170 -6.12 -14.56 8.39
C GLY A 170 -4.77 -15.26 8.61
N PHE A 171 -4.61 -15.88 9.79
CA PHE A 171 -3.34 -16.52 10.20
C PHE A 171 -3.05 -17.85 9.49
N SER A 172 -3.76 -18.19 8.40
CA SER A 172 -3.56 -19.40 7.61
C SER A 172 -2.36 -19.32 6.66
N SER A 173 -2.05 -18.14 6.10
CA SER A 173 -1.19 -18.00 4.92
C SER A 173 0.18 -18.67 5.01
N LEU A 174 0.56 -19.42 3.98
CA LEU A 174 1.83 -20.15 3.90
C LEU A 174 3.05 -19.25 3.67
N HIS A 175 2.85 -18.01 3.20
CA HIS A 175 3.92 -17.09 2.83
C HIS A 175 3.67 -15.71 3.45
N GLY A 176 4.76 -15.08 3.89
CA GLY A 176 4.77 -13.69 4.36
C GLY A 176 5.83 -12.88 3.63
N ILE A 177 5.56 -11.59 3.46
CA ILE A 177 6.53 -10.54 3.12
C ILE A 177 6.57 -9.53 4.26
N ALA A 178 7.63 -8.73 4.35
CA ALA A 178 7.68 -7.53 5.16
C ALA A 178 8.53 -6.47 4.46
N ALA A 179 8.23 -5.22 4.77
CA ALA A 179 9.01 -4.06 4.33
C ALA A 179 9.47 -3.24 5.54
N ILE A 180 10.61 -2.58 5.39
CA ILE A 180 11.01 -1.44 6.23
C ILE A 180 10.97 -0.20 5.35
N CYS A 181 10.25 0.82 5.83
CA CYS A 181 10.18 2.14 5.23
C CYS A 181 10.90 3.19 6.08
N SER A 182 11.49 4.19 5.43
CA SER A 182 11.94 5.40 6.10
C SER A 182 10.75 6.17 6.70
N THR A 183 10.94 6.87 7.82
CA THR A 183 9.90 7.74 8.41
C THR A 183 10.10 9.21 8.02
N THR A 184 10.62 9.46 6.81
CA THR A 184 10.96 10.79 6.31
C THR A 184 9.74 11.53 5.72
N VAL A 185 9.92 12.70 5.11
CA VAL A 185 8.79 13.49 4.57
C VAL A 185 8.19 12.83 3.33
N SER A 186 8.99 12.03 2.61
CA SER A 186 8.54 11.15 1.53
C SER A 186 8.97 9.69 1.79
N PRO A 187 8.24 8.93 2.63
CA PRO A 187 8.59 7.55 2.97
C PRO A 187 8.85 6.68 1.74
N LYS A 188 10.04 6.07 1.70
CA LYS A 188 10.44 5.04 0.73
C LYS A 188 10.70 3.72 1.45
N VAL A 189 10.53 2.61 0.75
CA VAL A 189 10.95 1.28 1.18
C VAL A 189 12.47 1.20 1.06
N ILE A 190 13.14 1.06 2.20
CA ILE A 190 14.61 0.98 2.32
C ILE A 190 15.10 -0.45 2.48
N ASP A 191 14.24 -1.38 2.90
CA ASP A 191 14.54 -2.80 2.82
C ASP A 191 13.26 -3.65 2.69
N THR A 192 13.36 -4.84 2.07
CA THR A 192 12.28 -5.83 2.07
C THR A 192 12.78 -7.25 2.28
N ASN A 193 11.95 -8.07 2.89
CA ASN A 193 12.27 -9.47 3.12
C ASN A 193 11.01 -10.33 3.04
N TRP A 194 11.18 -11.64 2.96
CA TRP A 194 10.09 -12.60 2.84
C TRP A 194 10.42 -13.87 3.62
N CYS A 195 9.41 -14.70 3.90
CA CYS A 195 9.61 -16.07 4.40
C CYS A 195 8.40 -16.98 4.09
N SER A 196 8.55 -18.27 4.39
CA SER A 196 7.48 -19.27 4.30
C SER A 196 7.29 -19.96 5.65
N LYS A 197 6.05 -20.37 5.94
CA LYS A 197 5.71 -21.26 7.05
C LYS A 197 6.31 -22.65 6.89
N LYS A 198 6.42 -23.14 5.65
CA LYS A 198 6.88 -24.50 5.32
C LYS A 198 7.97 -24.49 4.27
N CYS A 199 9.02 -25.27 4.55
CA CYS A 199 10.14 -25.50 3.65
C CYS A 199 9.84 -26.71 2.75
N SER A 200 9.50 -26.49 1.48
CA SER A 200 9.19 -27.58 0.53
C SER A 200 10.36 -28.55 0.29
N LYS A 201 11.61 -28.12 0.51
CA LYS A 201 12.80 -28.97 0.45
C LYS A 201 13.08 -29.80 1.71
N CYS A 202 12.57 -29.39 2.87
CA CYS A 202 13.06 -29.90 4.15
C CYS A 202 11.96 -30.25 5.18
N GLN A 203 10.68 -30.12 4.83
CA GLN A 203 9.50 -30.59 5.57
C GLN A 203 9.39 -30.17 7.07
N GLY A 204 10.26 -29.26 7.51
CA GLY A 204 10.38 -28.87 8.92
C GLY A 204 9.17 -28.14 9.51
N ALA A 205 9.19 -28.03 10.83
CA ALA A 205 8.09 -27.55 11.69
C ALA A 205 7.43 -26.24 11.22
N GLU A 206 6.11 -26.15 11.45
CA GLU A 206 5.29 -25.03 11.02
C GLU A 206 5.57 -23.75 11.81
N ARG A 207 5.55 -22.60 11.11
CA ARG A 207 5.53 -21.27 11.76
C ARG A 207 4.14 -20.70 11.83
N THR A 208 3.87 -19.95 12.90
CA THR A 208 2.73 -19.03 12.96
C THR A 208 3.02 -17.76 12.15
N SER A 209 1.97 -17.10 11.64
CA SER A 209 2.14 -15.88 10.82
C SER A 209 2.81 -14.72 11.56
N GLY A 210 2.63 -14.63 12.89
CA GLY A 210 3.34 -13.67 13.76
C GLY A 210 4.73 -14.12 14.21
N ALA A 211 5.20 -15.30 13.81
CA ALA A 211 6.63 -15.66 13.87
C ALA A 211 7.40 -15.07 12.68
N MET A 212 6.81 -15.21 11.50
CA MET A 212 7.34 -14.77 10.21
C MET A 212 7.71 -13.26 10.19
N GLU A 213 6.84 -12.38 10.65
CA GLU A 213 7.03 -10.92 10.59
C GLU A 213 8.26 -10.42 11.36
N LYS A 214 8.31 -10.70 12.67
CA LYS A 214 9.43 -10.30 13.55
C LYS A 214 10.78 -10.86 13.09
N GLU A 215 10.76 -12.03 12.46
CA GLU A 215 11.94 -12.64 11.85
C GLU A 215 12.37 -11.90 10.57
N MET A 216 11.43 -11.59 9.68
CA MET A 216 11.68 -10.82 8.46
C MET A 216 12.32 -9.47 8.79
N ILE A 217 11.78 -8.76 9.78
CA ILE A 217 12.25 -7.44 10.19
C ILE A 217 13.61 -7.51 10.89
N TYR A 218 13.85 -8.48 11.79
CA TYR A 218 15.16 -8.63 12.45
C TYR A 218 16.32 -8.87 11.47
N GLU A 219 16.13 -9.66 10.40
CA GLU A 219 17.17 -9.81 9.38
C GLU A 219 17.46 -8.50 8.63
N MET A 220 16.43 -7.70 8.37
CA MET A 220 16.60 -6.38 7.73
C MET A 220 17.37 -5.42 8.65
N PHE A 221 17.14 -5.48 9.97
CA PHE A 221 17.97 -4.78 10.96
C PHE A 221 19.42 -5.31 10.98
N CYS A 222 19.63 -6.63 11.03
CA CYS A 222 20.99 -7.19 11.11
C CYS A 222 21.84 -6.89 9.86
N ARG A 223 21.22 -6.75 8.68
CA ARG A 223 21.93 -6.47 7.43
C ARG A 223 21.98 -4.99 7.05
N SER A 224 21.28 -4.09 7.76
CA SER A 224 21.24 -2.66 7.38
C SER A 224 22.61 -2.00 7.48
N LEU A 225 23.39 -2.36 8.49
CA LEU A 225 24.75 -1.86 8.68
C LEU A 225 25.70 -2.38 7.57
N PRO A 226 25.93 -3.70 7.38
CA PRO A 226 26.85 -4.17 6.34
C PRO A 226 26.36 -3.97 4.88
N LYS A 227 25.11 -3.54 4.65
CA LYS A 227 24.57 -3.31 3.29
C LYS A 227 24.34 -1.83 2.94
N TYR A 228 23.91 -1.01 3.90
CA TYR A 228 23.52 0.39 3.66
C TYR A 228 24.28 1.38 4.58
N ASP A 229 25.15 0.89 5.45
CA ASP A 229 25.82 1.63 6.55
C ASP A 229 24.87 2.36 7.51
N ILE A 230 23.67 1.79 7.72
CA ILE A 230 22.60 2.39 8.54
C ILE A 230 22.34 1.55 9.80
N LYS A 231 22.09 2.24 10.93
CA LYS A 231 21.55 1.66 12.16
C LYS A 231 20.12 2.13 12.38
N TYR A 232 19.17 1.21 12.45
CA TYR A 232 17.78 1.53 12.80
C TYR A 232 17.61 1.66 14.33
N ILE A 233 17.68 2.87 14.88
CA ILE A 233 17.66 3.11 16.33
C ILE A 233 16.26 3.16 16.95
N SER A 234 15.23 3.42 16.13
CA SER A 234 13.83 3.47 16.57
C SER A 234 12.92 2.75 15.58
N TYR A 235 11.99 1.94 16.11
CA TYR A 235 11.07 1.11 15.33
C TYR A 235 9.62 1.51 15.58
N ILE A 236 8.93 1.94 14.52
CA ILE A 236 7.47 2.00 14.44
C ILE A 236 6.98 0.67 13.85
N GLY A 237 5.92 0.12 14.42
CA GLY A 237 5.18 -1.00 13.86
C GLY A 237 3.85 -1.15 14.58
N ASP A 238 3.14 -2.22 14.26
CA ASP A 238 1.76 -2.42 14.70
C ASP A 238 1.59 -2.52 16.23
N GLY A 239 0.33 -2.50 16.68
CA GLY A 239 -0.01 -2.52 18.11
C GLY A 239 0.50 -3.79 18.83
N ASP A 240 0.72 -4.85 18.06
CA ASP A 240 1.41 -6.08 18.42
C ASP A 240 2.91 -5.80 18.69
N ALA A 241 3.37 -6.05 19.92
CA ALA A 241 4.76 -5.78 20.27
C ALA A 241 5.77 -6.87 19.84
N LYS A 242 5.37 -7.93 19.12
CA LYS A 242 6.20 -9.12 18.85
C LYS A 242 7.43 -8.87 17.98
N VAL A 243 7.49 -7.76 17.24
CA VAL A 243 8.71 -7.35 16.50
C VAL A 243 9.72 -6.71 17.45
N HIS A 244 9.38 -5.58 18.08
CA HIS A 244 10.24 -4.88 19.04
C HIS A 244 10.71 -5.80 20.19
N LYS A 245 9.81 -6.70 20.63
CA LYS A 245 10.08 -7.87 21.46
C LYS A 245 11.38 -8.57 21.10
N TYR A 246 11.49 -8.95 19.85
CA TYR A 246 12.57 -9.77 19.37
C TYR A 246 13.85 -8.97 19.15
N LEU A 247 13.73 -7.76 18.59
CA LEU A 247 14.83 -6.79 18.44
C LEU A 247 15.49 -6.43 19.80
N THR A 248 14.73 -6.45 20.90
CA THR A 248 15.26 -6.11 22.24
C THR A 248 15.97 -7.29 22.91
N THR A 249 15.45 -8.52 22.83
CA THR A 249 16.17 -9.69 23.39
C THR A 249 17.34 -10.17 22.53
N ASN A 250 17.46 -9.64 21.31
CA ASN A 250 18.45 -10.04 20.31
C ASN A 250 18.87 -8.73 19.62
N PRO A 251 19.70 -7.91 20.29
CA PRO A 251 20.08 -6.62 19.76
C PRO A 251 20.82 -6.81 18.43
N PRO A 252 20.33 -6.24 17.31
CA PRO A 252 20.97 -6.40 16.00
C PRO A 252 22.29 -5.64 15.88
N TYR A 253 22.55 -4.68 16.78
CA TYR A 253 23.80 -3.93 16.87
C TYR A 253 24.31 -3.96 18.32
N PRO A 254 25.62 -4.20 18.58
CA PRO A 254 26.18 -4.19 19.93
C PRO A 254 25.93 -2.85 20.66
N GLY A 255 25.48 -2.92 21.91
CA GLY A 255 25.25 -1.75 22.77
C GLY A 255 24.02 -0.88 22.45
N VAL A 256 23.35 -1.08 21.31
CA VAL A 256 22.22 -0.24 20.89
C VAL A 256 20.88 -0.79 21.42
N ILE A 257 20.15 0.03 22.18
CA ILE A 257 18.79 -0.28 22.63
C ILE A 257 17.78 0.30 21.64
N ILE A 258 17.14 -0.57 20.86
CA ILE A 258 16.11 -0.19 19.88
C ILE A 258 14.89 0.40 20.61
N LYS A 259 14.53 1.65 20.31
CA LYS A 259 13.37 2.31 20.91
C LYS A 259 12.08 1.84 20.22
N LYS A 260 11.07 1.36 20.96
CA LYS A 260 9.72 1.20 20.39
C LYS A 260 9.07 2.56 20.26
N LEU A 261 8.59 2.86 19.08
CA LEU A 261 7.59 3.89 18.80
C LEU A 261 6.31 3.17 18.35
N GLU A 262 5.15 3.79 18.53
CA GLU A 262 3.87 3.20 18.13
C GLU A 262 3.15 4.13 17.16
N ASP A 263 2.50 3.53 16.16
CA ASP A 263 1.61 4.26 15.26
C ASP A 263 0.53 4.99 16.07
N THR A 264 0.25 6.24 15.67
CA THR A 264 -0.77 7.08 16.30
C THR A 264 -2.16 6.44 16.28
N ASN A 265 -2.51 5.71 15.22
CA ASN A 265 -3.83 5.08 15.12
C ASN A 265 -3.92 3.88 16.07
N HIS A 266 -2.87 3.06 16.16
CA HIS A 266 -2.75 1.95 17.12
C HIS A 266 -2.72 2.40 18.58
N PHE A 267 -1.90 3.40 18.91
CA PHE A 267 -1.84 3.94 20.27
C PHE A 267 -3.19 4.50 20.70
N ALA A 268 -3.91 5.18 19.80
CA ALA A 268 -5.29 5.58 20.04
C ALA A 268 -6.26 4.39 20.15
N LYS A 269 -6.18 3.38 19.28
CA LYS A 269 -7.05 2.18 19.32
C LYS A 269 -6.99 1.47 20.67
N ARG A 270 -5.85 1.48 21.37
CA ARG A 270 -5.75 0.96 22.75
C ARG A 270 -6.61 1.73 23.77
N MET A 271 -6.79 3.04 23.62
CA MET A 271 -7.71 3.82 24.47
C MET A 271 -9.15 3.33 24.29
N LEU A 272 -9.61 3.13 23.04
CA LEU A 272 -10.92 2.53 22.77
C LEU A 272 -11.06 1.15 23.43
N THR A 273 -10.10 0.25 23.20
CA THR A 273 -10.14 -1.12 23.75
C THR A 273 -10.16 -1.14 25.28
N ARG A 274 -9.38 -0.28 25.95
CA ARG A 274 -9.34 -0.21 27.42
C ARG A 274 -10.61 0.41 28.02
N ILE A 275 -11.17 1.44 27.39
CA ILE A 275 -12.46 2.02 27.80
C ILE A 275 -13.59 1.00 27.63
N LYS A 276 -13.66 0.29 26.48
CA LYS A 276 -14.61 -0.83 26.26
C LYS A 276 -14.43 -1.93 27.32
N LYS A 277 -13.17 -2.30 27.63
CA LYS A 277 -12.85 -3.31 28.64
C LYS A 277 -13.36 -2.94 30.03
N ILE A 278 -13.02 -1.75 30.55
CA ILE A 278 -13.46 -1.28 31.88
C ILE A 278 -14.99 -1.18 31.97
N LYS A 279 -15.65 -0.72 30.89
CA LYS A 279 -17.11 -0.68 30.80
C LYS A 279 -17.76 -2.07 30.88
N GLN A 280 -17.12 -3.10 30.32
CA GLN A 280 -17.62 -4.48 30.33
C GLN A 280 -17.33 -5.18 31.67
N GLU A 281 -16.14 -5.02 32.25
CA GLU A 281 -15.78 -5.63 33.54
C GLU A 281 -16.63 -5.05 34.70
N ASN A 282 -16.80 -3.73 34.75
CA ASN A 282 -17.55 -3.05 35.81
C ASN A 282 -19.05 -2.88 35.46
N LYS A 283 -19.55 -3.58 34.43
CA LYS A 283 -20.92 -3.46 33.89
C LYS A 283 -22.03 -3.62 34.93
N ASN A 284 -21.77 -4.39 35.99
CA ASN A 284 -22.72 -4.66 37.07
C ASN A 284 -22.45 -3.90 38.37
N GLU A 285 -21.32 -3.22 38.50
CA GLU A 285 -20.96 -2.45 39.71
C GLU A 285 -21.87 -1.22 39.86
N VAL A 286 -22.21 -0.87 41.10
CA VAL A 286 -22.95 0.35 41.44
C VAL A 286 -21.94 1.42 41.81
N LEU A 287 -21.87 2.49 41.01
CA LEU A 287 -20.86 3.52 41.17
C LEU A 287 -21.19 4.50 42.30
N SER A 288 -20.29 5.44 42.59
CA SER A 288 -20.44 6.49 43.62
C SER A 288 -21.67 7.39 43.48
N ASP A 289 -22.35 7.38 42.33
CA ASP A 289 -23.62 8.07 42.08
C ASP A 289 -24.86 7.13 42.10
N GLY A 290 -24.73 5.94 42.67
CA GLY A 290 -25.80 4.97 42.88
C GLY A 290 -26.28 4.26 41.62
N LYS A 291 -25.54 4.35 40.50
CA LYS A 291 -25.95 3.84 39.17
C LYS A 291 -24.83 3.04 38.52
N LYS A 292 -25.19 2.06 37.68
CA LYS A 292 -24.22 1.22 36.94
C LYS A 292 -23.45 2.02 35.87
N ILE A 293 -22.27 1.55 35.44
CA ILE A 293 -21.49 2.21 34.37
C ILE A 293 -22.19 2.16 32.99
N ALA A 294 -23.06 1.16 32.77
CA ALA A 294 -23.85 1.01 31.56
C ALA A 294 -25.33 1.42 31.79
N GLY A 295 -25.93 2.10 30.82
CA GLY A 295 -27.33 2.53 30.86
C GLY A 295 -27.60 3.79 30.04
N LYS A 296 -28.88 4.21 29.96
CA LYS A 296 -29.29 5.47 29.30
C LYS A 296 -28.64 6.67 30.01
N GLY A 297 -27.90 7.49 29.27
CA GLY A 297 -27.15 8.62 29.83
C GLY A 297 -25.88 8.23 30.59
N ARG A 298 -25.27 7.08 30.27
CA ARG A 298 -23.97 6.63 30.78
C ARG A 298 -22.97 6.48 29.63
N LEU A 299 -21.78 5.94 29.91
CA LEU A 299 -20.68 5.80 28.96
C LEU A 299 -21.04 4.89 27.77
N THR A 300 -21.21 5.47 26.57
CA THR A 300 -21.51 4.70 25.35
C THR A 300 -20.24 4.30 24.59
N ASP A 301 -20.35 3.33 23.68
CA ASP A 301 -19.22 2.93 22.82
C ASP A 301 -18.89 4.04 21.79
N ALA A 302 -19.91 4.79 21.36
CA ALA A 302 -19.75 6.01 20.58
C ALA A 302 -18.91 7.07 21.33
N ASP A 303 -18.99 7.16 22.66
CA ASP A 303 -18.15 8.05 23.45
C ASP A 303 -16.71 7.52 23.59
N ALA A 304 -16.54 6.20 23.74
CA ALA A 304 -15.22 5.56 23.68
C ALA A 304 -14.52 5.79 22.32
N ILE A 305 -15.28 5.77 21.22
CA ILE A 305 -14.80 6.12 19.87
C ILE A 305 -14.46 7.61 19.78
N LYS A 306 -15.25 8.53 20.36
CA LYS A 306 -14.88 9.96 20.43
C LYS A 306 -13.57 10.18 21.18
N PHE A 307 -13.38 9.56 22.34
CA PHE A 307 -12.11 9.61 23.08
C PHE A 307 -10.95 9.16 22.19
N LYS A 308 -11.09 8.03 21.48
CA LYS A 308 -10.10 7.55 20.48
C LYS A 308 -9.78 8.59 19.41
N ILE A 309 -10.80 9.18 18.78
CA ILE A 309 -10.66 10.15 17.68
C ILE A 309 -9.97 11.43 18.16
N TYR A 310 -10.34 11.94 19.34
CA TYR A 310 -9.73 13.14 19.92
C TYR A 310 -8.28 12.88 20.40
N PHE A 311 -8.01 11.72 20.99
CA PHE A 311 -6.65 11.34 21.40
C PHE A 311 -5.73 11.18 20.18
N ALA A 312 -6.22 10.50 19.12
CA ALA A 312 -5.53 10.44 17.82
C ALA A 312 -5.31 11.85 17.21
N LYS A 313 -6.20 12.81 17.45
CA LYS A 313 -6.02 14.22 17.03
C LYS A 313 -4.91 14.90 17.85
N ALA A 314 -4.93 14.80 19.18
CA ALA A 314 -3.90 15.37 20.06
C ALA A 314 -2.48 14.90 19.67
N ILE A 315 -2.29 13.59 19.47
CA ILE A 315 -1.00 13.02 19.05
C ILE A 315 -0.52 13.58 17.69
N ARG A 316 -1.43 13.76 16.72
CA ARG A 316 -1.09 14.32 15.40
C ARG A 316 -0.73 15.82 15.45
N GLU A 317 -1.13 16.53 16.50
CA GLU A 317 -0.91 17.98 16.68
C GLU A 317 0.27 18.32 17.58
N SER A 318 0.60 17.48 18.57
CA SER A 318 1.72 17.68 19.52
C SER A 318 2.92 16.76 19.24
N LYS A 319 3.14 16.39 17.96
CA LYS A 319 4.03 15.30 17.52
C LYS A 319 5.41 15.16 18.19
N THR A 320 6.06 16.28 18.50
CA THR A 320 7.45 16.36 18.97
C THR A 320 7.56 16.98 20.37
N ASP A 321 6.42 17.28 21.00
CA ASP A 321 6.30 18.08 22.22
C ASP A 321 5.53 17.25 23.25
N LEU A 322 6.27 16.58 24.14
CA LEU A 322 5.71 15.59 25.06
C LEU A 322 4.84 16.23 26.14
N ASP A 323 5.19 17.44 26.60
CA ASP A 323 4.42 18.16 27.61
C ASP A 323 3.11 18.68 27.01
N LYS A 324 3.14 19.24 25.81
CA LYS A 324 1.94 19.65 25.05
C LYS A 324 1.12 18.47 24.54
N LEU A 325 1.72 17.28 24.42
CA LEU A 325 0.98 16.03 24.17
C LEU A 325 0.30 15.56 25.45
N TYR A 326 0.96 15.64 26.60
CA TYR A 326 0.36 15.33 27.90
C TYR A 326 -0.80 16.28 28.20
N GLU A 327 -0.61 17.59 28.06
CA GLU A 327 -1.65 18.61 28.20
C GLU A 327 -2.84 18.31 27.28
N LYS A 328 -2.64 18.25 25.94
CA LYS A 328 -3.76 18.00 25.00
C LYS A 328 -4.45 16.66 25.23
N SER A 329 -3.72 15.62 25.63
CA SER A 329 -4.29 14.32 26.01
C SER A 329 -5.22 14.45 27.22
N TRP A 330 -4.78 15.16 28.27
CA TRP A 330 -5.56 15.40 29.48
C TRP A 330 -6.65 16.46 29.32
N THR A 331 -6.52 17.41 28.37
CA THR A 331 -7.59 18.34 27.99
C THR A 331 -8.87 17.60 27.63
N ILE A 332 -8.76 16.47 26.92
CA ILE A 332 -9.92 15.66 26.53
C ILE A 332 -10.63 15.13 27.78
N PHE A 333 -9.89 14.59 28.75
CA PHE A 333 -10.45 14.12 30.02
C PHE A 333 -11.04 15.28 30.84
N LYS A 334 -10.27 16.34 31.07
CA LYS A 334 -10.68 17.53 31.85
C LYS A 334 -11.94 18.18 31.27
N HIS A 335 -12.02 18.36 29.96
CA HIS A 335 -13.19 18.95 29.30
C HIS A 335 -14.47 18.14 29.52
N HIS A 336 -14.38 16.80 29.52
CA HIS A 336 -15.50 15.92 29.84
C HIS A 336 -15.80 15.83 31.35
N TYR A 337 -14.81 16.06 32.22
CA TYR A 337 -14.94 16.03 33.68
C TYR A 337 -15.40 17.38 34.30
N SER A 338 -15.33 18.47 33.53
CA SER A 338 -15.66 19.84 33.94
C SER A 338 -17.13 20.01 34.35
N THR A 339 -17.39 20.87 35.35
CA THR A 339 -18.74 21.23 35.80
C THR A 339 -18.87 22.73 36.05
N ASP A 340 -20.08 23.24 36.29
CA ASP A 340 -20.29 24.67 36.63
C ASP A 340 -19.66 25.07 37.97
N LYS A 341 -19.49 24.12 38.89
CA LYS A 341 -18.83 24.32 40.20
C LYS A 341 -17.30 24.19 40.14
N GLU A 342 -16.80 23.44 39.16
CA GLU A 342 -15.38 23.15 38.96
C GLU A 342 -15.08 23.13 37.45
N PRO A 343 -14.89 24.31 36.83
CA PRO A 343 -14.68 24.44 35.40
C PRO A 343 -13.22 24.11 35.03
N MET A 344 -12.98 22.97 34.39
CA MET A 344 -11.63 22.46 34.08
C MET A 344 -11.23 22.73 32.62
N HIS A 345 -11.27 23.99 32.19
CA HIS A 345 -11.04 24.37 30.78
C HIS A 345 -9.68 25.05 30.52
N ASP A 346 -8.75 25.01 31.47
CA ASP A 346 -7.48 25.76 31.43
C ASP A 346 -6.56 25.36 30.25
N TRP A 347 -6.73 24.14 29.73
CA TRP A 347 -5.98 23.60 28.59
C TRP A 347 -6.85 23.43 27.32
N CYS A 348 -8.04 24.03 27.30
CA CYS A 348 -8.96 24.01 26.15
C CYS A 348 -8.66 25.16 25.17
N ASP A 349 -9.03 24.99 23.89
CA ASP A 349 -8.90 26.05 22.88
C ASP A 349 -10.28 26.71 22.61
N PRO A 350 -10.38 28.06 22.60
CA PRO A 350 -11.61 28.78 22.26
C PRO A 350 -12.24 28.44 20.90
N GLN A 351 -11.50 27.88 19.94
CA GLN A 351 -12.07 27.50 18.64
C GLN A 351 -13.13 26.39 18.74
N TRP A 352 -13.07 25.54 19.78
CA TRP A 352 -14.02 24.43 19.97
C TRP A 352 -14.64 24.36 21.37
N CYS A 353 -14.01 24.95 22.40
CA CYS A 353 -14.53 24.91 23.75
C CYS A 353 -15.63 25.97 23.98
N LYS A 354 -16.89 25.53 24.00
CA LYS A 354 -18.05 26.41 24.20
C LYS A 354 -18.05 27.19 25.52
N TYR A 355 -17.42 26.67 26.58
CA TYR A 355 -17.24 27.41 27.84
C TYR A 355 -16.32 28.63 27.63
N LEU A 356 -15.20 28.45 26.93
CA LEU A 356 -14.29 29.56 26.62
C LEU A 356 -14.91 30.55 25.64
N GLN A 357 -15.67 30.08 24.64
CA GLN A 357 -16.44 30.94 23.73
C GLN A 357 -17.45 31.81 24.49
N ALA A 358 -18.24 31.21 25.39
CA ALA A 358 -19.18 31.94 26.22
C ALA A 358 -18.46 32.96 27.13
N LYS A 359 -17.37 32.54 27.79
CA LYS A 359 -16.54 33.41 28.65
C LYS A 359 -15.96 34.62 27.89
N LEU A 360 -15.49 34.43 26.66
CA LEU A 360 -15.00 35.51 25.79
C LEU A 360 -16.14 36.43 25.32
N ASN A 361 -17.32 35.89 25.07
CA ASN A 361 -18.51 36.64 24.64
C ASN A 361 -19.31 37.26 25.80
N GLY A 362 -18.83 37.19 27.05
CA GLY A 362 -19.54 37.67 28.24
C GLY A 362 -20.80 36.88 28.62
N GLN A 363 -20.98 35.68 28.07
CA GLN A 363 -22.17 34.83 28.24
C GLN A 363 -21.95 33.79 29.35
N GLN A 364 -23.03 33.46 30.08
CA GLN A 364 -23.02 32.34 31.02
C GLN A 364 -23.08 31.01 30.27
N PHE A 365 -22.28 30.04 30.68
CA PHE A 365 -22.28 28.68 30.16
C PHE A 365 -22.77 27.69 31.22
N ASN A 366 -23.69 26.81 30.86
CA ASN A 366 -24.25 25.77 31.73
C ASN A 366 -23.79 24.39 31.24
N HIS A 367 -22.97 23.69 32.01
CA HIS A 367 -22.42 22.38 31.67
C HIS A 367 -23.50 21.29 31.57
N ASN A 368 -24.63 21.46 32.26
CA ASN A 368 -25.77 20.53 32.24
C ASN A 368 -26.66 20.66 30.99
N SER A 369 -26.35 21.60 30.09
CA SER A 369 -27.11 21.83 28.84
C SER A 369 -26.97 20.73 27.79
N LYS A 370 -26.15 19.70 28.05
CA LYS A 370 -25.96 18.51 27.22
C LYS A 370 -25.88 17.25 28.08
N PRO A 371 -26.18 16.05 27.53
CA PRO A 371 -25.86 14.79 28.17
C PRO A 371 -24.33 14.65 28.31
N ALA A 372 -23.81 14.96 29.48
CA ALA A 372 -22.41 14.74 29.86
C ALA A 372 -22.20 13.31 30.37
N ILE A 373 -20.98 12.79 30.23
CA ILE A 373 -20.59 11.51 30.83
C ILE A 373 -20.45 11.74 32.34
N PRO A 374 -21.21 11.04 33.22
CA PRO A 374 -21.17 11.32 34.65
C PRO A 374 -19.78 11.05 35.24
N ARG A 375 -19.34 11.90 36.19
CA ARG A 375 -17.99 11.83 36.80
C ARG A 375 -17.64 10.42 37.32
N ALA A 376 -18.58 9.74 37.96
CA ALA A 376 -18.40 8.36 38.43
C ALA A 376 -17.95 7.38 37.32
N CYS A 377 -18.42 7.55 36.08
CA CYS A 377 -17.96 6.77 34.92
C CYS A 377 -16.59 7.24 34.40
N LEU A 378 -16.26 8.52 34.56
CA LEU A 378 -14.96 9.09 34.15
C LEU A 378 -13.84 8.69 35.12
N ASP A 379 -14.11 8.68 36.42
CA ASP A 379 -13.15 8.26 37.44
C ASP A 379 -12.73 6.78 37.25
N LEU A 380 -13.63 5.92 36.78
CA LEU A 380 -13.33 4.53 36.43
C LEU A 380 -12.43 4.36 35.20
N ILE A 381 -12.49 5.26 34.22
CA ILE A 381 -11.60 5.22 33.03
C ILE A 381 -10.32 6.06 33.20
N LYS A 382 -10.22 6.87 34.26
CA LYS A 382 -9.04 7.67 34.61
C LYS A 382 -7.74 6.83 34.72
N PRO A 383 -7.73 5.60 35.27
CA PRO A 383 -6.54 4.73 35.25
C PRO A 383 -6.02 4.41 33.83
N VAL A 384 -6.88 4.40 32.79
CA VAL A 384 -6.46 4.17 31.40
C VAL A 384 -5.51 5.26 30.92
N PHE A 385 -5.78 6.52 31.30
CA PHE A 385 -4.94 7.68 30.97
C PHE A 385 -3.61 7.65 31.71
N HIS A 386 -3.58 7.14 32.95
CA HIS A 386 -2.32 6.92 33.68
C HIS A 386 -1.51 5.76 33.10
N GLU A 387 -2.13 4.62 32.78
CA GLU A 387 -1.45 3.38 32.42
C GLU A 387 -0.97 3.34 30.96
N LEU A 388 -1.71 3.92 30.00
CA LEU A 388 -1.27 4.02 28.60
C LEU A 388 -0.03 4.91 28.41
N CYS A 389 0.35 5.71 29.41
CA CYS A 389 1.54 6.56 29.39
C CYS A 389 2.81 5.83 29.91
N SER A 390 2.86 4.49 29.90
CA SER A 390 3.93 3.65 30.49
C SER A 390 4.56 2.60 29.52
N LYS A 391 5.52 1.76 29.97
CA LYS A 391 6.51 1.05 29.08
C LYS A 391 6.90 -0.40 29.55
N THR A 392 7.32 -1.29 28.60
CA THR A 392 8.18 -2.54 28.69
C THR A 392 7.61 -4.00 28.62
N GLY A 393 8.44 -5.00 28.20
CA GLY A 393 8.43 -6.44 28.64
C GLY A 393 8.32 -7.65 27.64
N LEU A 394 9.39 -8.21 26.99
CA LEU A 394 9.25 -9.11 25.78
C LEU A 394 10.47 -10.06 25.29
N ALA A 395 10.25 -11.32 24.78
CA ALA A 395 11.12 -12.23 23.90
C ALA A 395 10.33 -13.34 23.04
N ARG A 396 10.74 -14.24 22.07
CA ARG A 396 11.92 -14.65 21.17
C ARG A 396 11.49 -15.45 19.82
N VAL A 397 12.31 -16.23 19.03
CA VAL A 397 12.13 -16.59 17.54
C VAL A 397 12.86 -17.85 16.89
N HIS A 398 12.55 -18.32 15.62
CA HIS A 398 13.53 -18.74 14.51
C HIS A 398 13.00 -19.12 13.06
N ARG A 399 13.73 -18.79 11.95
CA ARG A 399 13.27 -18.56 10.51
C ARG A 399 13.76 -19.48 9.34
N PHE A 400 13.07 -19.51 8.15
CA PHE A 400 13.53 -20.11 6.85
C PHE A 400 12.81 -19.66 5.49
N CYS A 401 12.84 -20.46 4.38
CA CYS A 401 12.95 -20.07 2.93
C CYS A 401 11.72 -20.32 1.94
N SER A 402 11.71 -19.81 0.66
CA SER A 402 10.52 -19.78 -0.28
C SER A 402 10.74 -19.87 -1.84
N SER A 403 9.97 -19.11 -2.67
CA SER A 403 9.59 -19.30 -4.09
C SER A 403 9.84 -18.08 -5.02
N THR A 404 10.12 -18.32 -6.31
CA THR A 404 10.51 -17.31 -7.33
C THR A 404 9.47 -16.20 -7.58
N ILE A 405 8.19 -16.55 -7.80
CA ILE A 405 7.18 -15.58 -8.27
C ILE A 405 6.92 -14.49 -7.22
N LEU A 406 6.94 -14.87 -5.93
CA LEU A 406 6.77 -13.94 -4.81
C LEU A 406 7.91 -12.91 -4.75
N ARG A 407 9.15 -13.33 -5.03
CA ARG A 407 10.32 -12.44 -5.08
C ARG A 407 10.20 -11.44 -6.24
N THR A 408 9.79 -11.91 -7.42
CA THR A 408 9.58 -11.03 -8.58
C THR A 408 8.47 -10.00 -8.31
N ALA A 409 7.36 -10.43 -7.71
CA ALA A 409 6.27 -9.52 -7.34
C ALA A 409 6.70 -8.49 -6.29
N LEU A 410 7.41 -8.92 -5.23
CA LEU A 410 7.94 -8.03 -4.19
C LEU A 410 8.91 -6.98 -4.75
N GLY A 411 9.83 -7.37 -5.64
CA GLY A 411 10.76 -6.45 -6.27
C GLY A 411 10.09 -5.42 -7.16
N LEU A 412 9.14 -5.85 -8.01
CA LEU A 412 8.32 -4.95 -8.82
C LEU A 412 7.49 -3.99 -7.93
N SER A 413 6.89 -4.49 -6.85
CA SER A 413 6.16 -3.65 -5.91
C SER A 413 7.05 -2.63 -5.20
N THR A 414 8.31 -2.98 -4.88
CA THR A 414 9.27 -2.09 -4.22
C THR A 414 9.65 -0.91 -5.11
N ILE A 415 10.09 -1.16 -6.35
CA ILE A 415 10.51 -0.10 -7.27
C ILE A 415 9.32 0.81 -7.65
N ILE A 416 8.13 0.22 -7.85
CA ILE A 416 6.90 0.99 -8.09
C ILE A 416 6.52 1.79 -6.83
N TYR A 417 6.72 1.27 -5.61
CA TYR A 417 6.43 2.02 -4.39
C TYR A 417 7.34 3.26 -4.27
N ASN A 418 8.66 3.10 -4.42
CA ASN A 418 9.63 4.17 -4.20
C ASN A 418 9.50 5.30 -5.23
N ASP A 419 9.63 4.96 -6.52
CA ASP A 419 9.85 5.95 -7.57
C ASP A 419 8.68 6.04 -8.57
N GLY A 420 7.64 5.21 -8.40
CA GLY A 420 6.46 5.18 -9.26
C GLY A 420 6.63 4.32 -10.51
N TYR A 421 5.74 4.49 -11.50
CA TYR A 421 5.74 3.63 -12.69
C TYR A 421 6.92 3.91 -13.63
N ASP A 422 7.48 5.13 -13.62
CA ASP A 422 8.73 5.49 -14.33
C ASP A 422 9.93 4.60 -13.95
N SER A 423 9.88 3.90 -12.80
CA SER A 423 10.89 2.90 -12.43
C SER A 423 10.91 1.68 -13.37
N LEU A 424 9.77 1.37 -14.00
CA LEU A 424 9.65 0.28 -14.95
C LEU A 424 10.37 0.61 -16.26
N ASP A 425 10.52 1.88 -16.64
CA ASP A 425 11.25 2.28 -17.84
C ASP A 425 12.72 1.86 -17.76
N LYS A 426 13.37 2.12 -16.61
CA LYS A 426 14.74 1.67 -16.32
C LYS A 426 14.85 0.15 -16.38
N LEU A 427 13.90 -0.56 -15.76
CA LEU A 427 13.87 -2.02 -15.73
C LEU A 427 13.65 -2.62 -17.14
N PHE A 428 12.71 -2.10 -17.92
CA PHE A 428 12.43 -2.58 -19.29
C PHE A 428 13.61 -2.31 -20.22
N THR A 429 14.28 -1.16 -20.09
CA THR A 429 15.50 -0.84 -20.83
C THR A 429 16.68 -1.76 -20.45
N SER A 430 16.68 -2.35 -19.24
CA SER A 430 17.67 -3.38 -18.87
C SER A 430 17.38 -4.75 -19.50
N PHE A 431 16.13 -5.03 -19.90
CA PHE A 431 15.73 -6.27 -20.56
C PHE A 431 15.82 -6.20 -22.09
N PHE A 432 15.42 -5.08 -22.68
CA PHE A 432 15.04 -4.97 -24.10
C PHE A 432 15.86 -3.88 -24.82
N SER A 433 15.93 -3.93 -26.15
CA SER A 433 16.57 -2.89 -26.97
C SER A 433 15.90 -1.52 -26.86
N SER A 434 14.59 -1.51 -26.61
CA SER A 434 13.80 -0.34 -26.28
C SER A 434 12.70 -0.72 -25.29
N ILE A 435 12.18 0.27 -24.58
CA ILE A 435 10.97 0.10 -23.75
C ILE A 435 9.75 -0.32 -24.60
N GLY A 436 9.67 0.09 -25.87
CA GLY A 436 8.52 -0.04 -26.76
C GLY A 436 7.48 1.06 -26.54
N TYR A 437 6.97 1.65 -27.63
CA TYR A 437 6.15 2.88 -27.63
C TYR A 437 5.02 2.86 -26.57
N TYR A 438 4.13 1.86 -26.64
CA TYR A 438 2.97 1.78 -25.75
C TYR A 438 3.34 1.45 -24.30
N SER A 439 4.51 0.87 -24.02
CA SER A 439 4.96 0.64 -22.64
C SER A 439 5.32 1.97 -21.97
N ALA A 440 6.11 2.83 -22.64
CA ALA A 440 6.40 4.18 -22.15
C ALA A 440 5.13 5.00 -21.95
N GLU A 441 4.22 4.98 -22.94
CA GLU A 441 2.96 5.73 -22.85
C GLU A 441 2.09 5.24 -21.67
N CYS A 442 1.94 3.92 -21.49
CA CYS A 442 1.17 3.36 -20.38
C CYS A 442 1.80 3.67 -19.01
N PHE A 443 3.13 3.55 -18.85
CA PHE A 443 3.80 3.82 -17.58
C PHE A 443 3.73 5.30 -17.20
N GLY A 444 3.98 6.21 -18.15
CA GLY A 444 3.80 7.65 -17.94
C GLY A 444 2.35 8.06 -17.59
N ARG A 445 1.34 7.44 -18.24
CA ARG A 445 -0.08 7.60 -17.89
C ARG A 445 -0.36 7.10 -16.47
N LEU A 446 0.12 5.90 -16.09
CA LEU A 446 -0.05 5.32 -14.75
C LEU A 446 0.60 6.17 -13.64
N HIS A 447 1.81 6.68 -13.88
CA HIS A 447 2.49 7.58 -12.95
C HIS A 447 1.78 8.93 -12.80
N THR A 448 1.29 9.48 -13.91
CA THR A 448 0.49 10.72 -13.90
C THR A 448 -0.81 10.53 -13.11
N MET A 449 -1.50 9.40 -13.29
CA MET A 449 -2.68 9.05 -12.49
C MET A 449 -2.34 8.95 -11.00
N ARG A 450 -1.24 8.29 -10.63
CA ARG A 450 -0.74 8.21 -9.25
C ARG A 450 -0.43 9.60 -8.66
N LYS A 451 0.33 10.44 -9.37
CA LYS A 451 0.60 11.84 -8.98
C LYS A 451 -0.70 12.65 -8.80
N SER A 452 -1.70 12.44 -9.66
CA SER A 452 -3.03 13.06 -9.53
C SER A 452 -3.79 12.57 -8.28
N PHE A 453 -3.70 11.28 -7.94
CA PHE A 453 -4.37 10.69 -6.78
C PHE A 453 -3.71 11.14 -5.47
N THR A 454 -2.38 11.10 -5.39
CA THR A 454 -1.62 11.59 -4.23
C THR A 454 -1.87 13.09 -4.00
N SER A 455 -1.92 13.90 -5.07
CA SER A 455 -2.24 15.34 -4.95
C SER A 455 -3.71 15.59 -4.60
N LYS A 456 -4.67 14.79 -5.11
CA LYS A 456 -6.08 14.81 -4.66
C LYS A 456 -6.21 14.47 -3.17
N ILE A 457 -5.45 13.50 -2.66
CA ILE A 457 -5.39 13.17 -1.22
C ILE A 457 -4.77 14.33 -0.42
N LYS A 458 -3.63 14.88 -0.86
CA LYS A 458 -3.00 16.06 -0.20
C LYS A 458 -3.94 17.27 -0.21
N LYS A 459 -4.67 17.54 -1.30
CA LYS A 459 -5.69 18.60 -1.40
C LYS A 459 -6.91 18.34 -0.51
N ARG A 460 -7.45 17.11 -0.46
CA ARG A 460 -8.54 16.74 0.48
C ARG A 460 -8.11 16.90 1.95
N ARG A 461 -6.88 16.49 2.29
CA ARG A 461 -6.29 16.71 3.63
C ARG A 461 -6.14 18.21 3.93
N LYS A 462 -5.60 19.03 3.01
CA LYS A 462 -5.43 20.48 3.20
C LYS A 462 -6.77 21.24 3.25
N LYS A 463 -7.78 20.87 2.46
CA LYS A 463 -9.13 21.47 2.54
C LYS A 463 -9.77 21.18 3.90
N ARG A 464 -9.60 19.97 4.45
CA ARG A 464 -9.96 19.63 5.84
C ARG A 464 -9.22 20.46 6.91
N THR A 465 -8.12 21.13 6.57
CA THR A 465 -7.41 22.07 7.46
C THR A 465 -7.92 23.52 7.29
N THR A 466 -8.14 23.98 6.05
CA THR A 466 -8.52 25.38 5.77
C THR A 466 -10.01 25.66 5.95
N THR A 467 -10.89 24.67 5.84
CA THR A 467 -12.33 24.84 6.11
C THR A 467 -12.62 25.09 7.60
N THR A 468 -11.68 24.79 8.50
CA THR A 468 -11.76 25.16 9.93
C THR A 468 -11.49 26.65 10.19
N THR A 469 -10.90 27.36 9.23
CA THR A 469 -10.47 28.78 9.37
C THR A 469 -11.20 29.75 8.44
N ALA A 470 -12.17 29.29 7.63
CA ALA A 470 -12.75 30.08 6.55
C ALA A 470 -14.26 29.82 6.36
N THR A 471 -15.06 30.28 7.34
CA THR A 471 -16.53 30.39 7.21
C THR A 471 -16.99 31.74 7.77
N ASN A 472 -16.80 32.81 7.00
CA ASN A 472 -17.50 34.09 7.14
C ASN A 472 -17.20 34.99 5.92
N THR A 473 -18.04 34.91 4.88
CA THR A 473 -18.67 36.01 4.10
C THR A 473 -19.26 35.47 2.79
N SER A 474 -20.50 35.84 2.50
CA SER A 474 -21.18 35.81 1.19
C SER A 474 -20.67 36.95 0.30
N SER A 475 -20.94 37.08 -1.01
CA SER A 475 -21.76 36.35 -2.02
C SER A 475 -20.98 36.34 -3.36
N SER A 476 -21.47 36.09 -4.59
CA SER A 476 -22.80 35.87 -5.20
C SER A 476 -22.70 34.84 -6.36
N GLU A 477 -23.77 34.69 -7.14
CA GLU A 477 -23.89 33.87 -8.36
C GLU A 477 -23.19 34.44 -9.62
N SER A 478 -22.83 33.53 -10.55
CA SER A 478 -23.47 33.48 -11.87
C SER A 478 -23.20 32.12 -12.53
N ASP A 479 -24.25 31.46 -13.01
CA ASP A 479 -24.30 30.01 -13.23
C ASP A 479 -23.78 29.53 -14.60
N ASP A 480 -23.52 28.21 -14.69
CA ASP A 480 -24.29 27.38 -15.62
C ASP A 480 -24.29 25.91 -15.16
N GLU A 481 -25.39 25.19 -15.40
CA GLU A 481 -25.73 23.97 -14.66
C GLU A 481 -25.37 22.64 -15.36
N MET A 482 -25.10 21.61 -14.56
CA MET A 482 -26.07 20.51 -14.42
C MET A 482 -25.87 19.80 -13.08
N SER A 483 -26.76 20.06 -12.11
CA SER A 483 -26.69 19.49 -10.77
C SER A 483 -27.88 18.58 -10.48
N PHE A 484 -27.66 17.54 -9.69
CA PHE A 484 -28.72 16.91 -8.90
C PHE A 484 -28.16 16.53 -7.53
N ILE A 485 -28.23 17.49 -6.60
CA ILE A 485 -28.25 17.25 -5.16
C ILE A 485 -29.61 17.76 -4.68
N PRO A 486 -30.51 16.88 -4.19
CA PRO A 486 -31.69 17.34 -3.47
C PRO A 486 -31.27 18.10 -2.21
N ASN A 487 -31.87 19.26 -1.97
CA ASN A 487 -31.72 19.98 -0.71
C ASN A 487 -32.11 19.10 0.48
N ASP A 488 -31.27 19.01 1.50
CA ASP A 488 -31.77 18.84 2.87
C ASP A 488 -30.88 19.51 3.93
N LYS A 489 -31.50 19.92 5.03
CA LYS A 489 -30.95 20.79 6.08
C LYS A 489 -30.18 20.02 7.16
N ASN A 490 -29.24 19.15 6.76
CA ASN A 490 -28.44 18.36 7.70
C ASN A 490 -26.93 18.49 7.45
N PHE A 491 -26.29 19.38 8.20
CA PHE A 491 -24.83 19.40 8.34
C PHE A 491 -24.43 18.30 9.35
N THR A 492 -24.35 17.06 8.88
CA THR A 492 -24.02 15.93 9.75
C THR A 492 -22.63 16.08 10.36
N ASP A 493 -22.54 15.79 11.65
CA ASP A 493 -21.28 15.77 12.38
C ASP A 493 -20.42 14.62 11.85
N LEU A 494 -19.29 14.94 11.20
CA LEU A 494 -18.30 13.99 10.66
C LEU A 494 -17.78 12.98 11.69
N THR A 495 -18.02 13.20 12.98
CA THR A 495 -17.76 12.23 14.06
C THR A 495 -18.78 11.09 14.07
N GLN A 496 -20.05 11.36 13.72
CA GLN A 496 -21.13 10.36 13.59
C GLN A 496 -20.81 9.36 12.48
N ASP A 497 -20.42 9.83 11.29
CA ASP A 497 -20.12 8.99 10.13
C ASP A 497 -18.96 8.01 10.43
N LEU A 498 -17.95 8.48 11.17
CA LEU A 498 -16.81 7.66 11.62
C LEU A 498 -17.22 6.66 12.71
N ILE A 499 -18.11 7.04 13.63
CA ILE A 499 -18.68 6.13 14.63
C ILE A 499 -19.52 5.03 13.94
N ALA A 500 -20.33 5.38 12.94
CA ALA A 500 -21.18 4.43 12.22
C ALA A 500 -20.34 3.39 11.46
N LEU A 501 -19.30 3.82 10.74
CA LEU A 501 -18.37 2.91 10.05
C LEU A 501 -17.65 1.96 11.02
N GLU A 502 -17.11 2.48 12.12
CA GLU A 502 -16.36 1.67 13.10
C GLU A 502 -17.22 0.72 13.93
N LEU A 503 -18.53 0.98 14.05
CA LEU A 503 -19.48 0.00 14.59
C LEU A 503 -19.79 -1.09 13.53
N SER A 504 -20.00 -0.71 12.27
CA SER A 504 -20.31 -1.67 11.19
C SER A 504 -19.17 -2.63 10.83
N GLU A 505 -17.92 -2.31 11.18
CA GLU A 505 -16.78 -3.23 11.03
C GLU A 505 -16.65 -4.26 12.18
N GLU A 506 -17.29 -4.05 13.33
CA GLU A 506 -17.25 -5.01 14.46
C GLU A 506 -18.38 -6.06 14.40
N ASP A 507 -19.53 -5.75 13.80
CA ASP A 507 -20.68 -6.68 13.65
C ASP A 507 -20.54 -7.67 12.48
N ALA A 508 -19.34 -7.79 11.87
CA ALA A 508 -19.11 -8.55 10.64
C ALA A 508 -18.63 -10.01 10.83
N ASP A 509 -18.50 -10.50 12.07
CA ASP A 509 -18.34 -11.92 12.37
C ASP A 509 -19.70 -12.64 12.26
N MET A 510 -20.14 -12.93 11.04
CA MET A 510 -21.22 -13.88 10.76
C MET A 510 -20.69 -15.16 10.11
N ASP A 511 -21.30 -16.29 10.45
CA ASP A 511 -20.81 -17.62 10.15
C ASP A 511 -20.62 -17.89 8.64
N TYR A 512 -19.42 -18.33 8.28
CA TYR A 512 -19.13 -18.92 6.97
C TYR A 512 -19.08 -20.44 7.11
N GLU A 513 -20.20 -21.12 6.83
CA GLU A 513 -20.17 -22.57 6.63
C GLU A 513 -19.34 -22.89 5.37
N PRO A 514 -18.28 -23.71 5.48
CA PRO A 514 -17.57 -24.19 4.30
C PRO A 514 -18.48 -25.18 3.55
N GLY A 515 -18.80 -24.86 2.30
CA GLY A 515 -19.49 -25.80 1.41
C GLY A 515 -18.72 -27.12 1.30
N ARG A 516 -19.44 -28.25 1.40
CA ARG A 516 -18.85 -29.59 1.32
C ARG A 516 -18.43 -29.90 -0.11
N ASP A 517 -17.35 -30.66 -0.24
CA ASP A 517 -16.94 -31.28 -1.50
C ASP A 517 -17.89 -32.44 -1.88
N ASP A 518 -18.27 -32.50 -3.15
CA ASP A 518 -18.72 -33.67 -3.93
C ASP A 518 -18.31 -33.43 -5.41
#